data_AF-A0A8H4JZA0-F1
#
_entry.id   AF-A0A8H4JZA0-F1
#
_cell.length_a   1.000
_cell.length_b   1.000
_cell.length_c   1.000
_cell.angle_alpha   90.00
_cell.angle_beta   90.00
_cell.angle_gamma   90.00
#
_symmetry.space_group_name_H-M   'P 1'
#
loop_
_entity.id
_entity.type
_entity.pdbx_description
1 polymer ?
#
loop_
_entity_poly.entity_id
_entity_poly.type
_entity_poly.pdbx_seq_one_letter_code
_entity_poly.pdbx_strand_id
1 'polypeptide(L)'
;MALTEDGARFSRTQLYKDIELALHNLLIKKRDAVSPTHSSPAQHYYAAFSRPPNCSWDDDSDRYEDEEYDCKPPCPVLGKDMKFKICQRDHSEGEACADRVCFIPNASARKYMLGFMKNGPRQSRSLNRLRPMAYCLVKKYGSNIHSKDIEAFSSIVCMLFSDLRYAGRRTWDPEVHGVLNWEHQPFEMWVDDFMFEIHGVKWKRDMREYL
;
A
#
# COMPACT_ATOMS: atom_id res chain seq x y z
N MET A 1 -8.44 19.42 -3.80
CA MET A 1 -8.75 19.76 -2.39
C MET A 1 -7.58 19.32 -1.55
N ALA A 2 -6.91 20.25 -0.89
CA ALA A 2 -5.70 19.96 -0.11
C ALA A 2 -6.11 19.52 1.30
N LEU A 3 -5.65 18.34 1.73
CA LEU A 3 -5.85 17.77 3.06
C LEU A 3 -4.94 18.47 4.09
N THR A 4 -5.02 19.79 4.22
CA THR A 4 -3.87 20.58 4.67
C THR A 4 -3.72 20.79 6.17
N GLU A 5 -4.74 20.57 6.99
CA GLU A 5 -4.60 20.62 8.46
C GLU A 5 -5.05 19.31 9.11
N ASP A 6 -6.25 18.84 8.80
CA ASP A 6 -6.76 17.57 9.34
C ASP A 6 -5.88 16.38 8.97
N GLY A 7 -5.32 16.36 7.74
CA GLY A 7 -4.36 15.35 7.31
C GLY A 7 -3.06 15.38 8.11
N ALA A 8 -2.54 16.58 8.40
CA ALA A 8 -1.36 16.76 9.23
C ALA A 8 -1.62 16.31 10.69
N ARG A 9 -2.78 16.66 11.27
CA ARG A 9 -3.18 16.17 12.60
C ARG A 9 -3.34 14.65 12.61
N PHE A 10 -4.01 14.09 11.60
CA PHE A 10 -4.22 12.65 11.46
C PHE A 10 -2.90 11.89 11.36
N SER A 11 -1.92 12.38 10.59
CA SER A 11 -0.59 11.75 10.43
C SER A 11 0.20 11.58 11.75
N ARG A 12 -0.15 12.36 12.78
CA ARG A 12 0.47 12.29 14.11
C ARG A 12 -0.22 11.27 15.03
N THR A 13 -1.38 10.78 14.65
CA THR A 13 -2.16 9.84 15.47
C THR A 13 -1.54 8.45 15.47
N GLN A 14 -1.81 7.68 16.52
CA GLN A 14 -1.44 6.27 16.56
C GLN A 14 -2.19 5.44 15.50
N LEU A 15 -3.42 5.82 15.17
CA LEU A 15 -4.20 5.19 14.11
C LEU A 15 -3.48 5.27 12.76
N TYR A 16 -2.89 6.42 12.41
CA TYR A 16 -2.09 6.55 11.18
C TYR A 16 -0.91 5.57 11.16
N LYS A 17 -0.16 5.49 12.27
CA LYS A 17 1.01 4.60 12.38
C LYS A 17 0.60 3.12 12.30
N ASP A 18 -0.51 2.77 12.93
CA ASP A 18 -1.03 1.39 12.93
C ASP A 18 -1.56 1.00 11.53
N ILE A 19 -2.15 1.94 10.79
CA ILE A 19 -2.53 1.76 9.38
C ILE A 19 -1.30 1.58 8.48
N GLU A 20 -0.26 2.42 8.64
CA GLU A 20 0.98 2.31 7.87
C GLU A 20 1.66 0.94 8.09
N LEU A 21 1.72 0.49 9.34
CA LEU A 21 2.29 -0.81 9.68
C LEU A 21 1.41 -1.99 9.21
N ALA A 22 0.09 -1.85 9.26
CA ALA A 22 -0.82 -2.85 8.72
C ALA A 22 -0.66 -3.00 7.19
N LEU A 23 -0.51 -1.88 6.48
CA LEU A 23 -0.23 -1.88 5.04
C LEU A 23 1.11 -2.58 4.76
N HIS A 24 2.16 -2.26 5.50
CA HIS A 24 3.45 -2.96 5.44
C HIS A 24 3.30 -4.48 5.62
N ASN A 25 2.55 -4.94 6.63
CA ASN A 25 2.34 -6.37 6.88
C ASN A 25 1.61 -7.05 5.71
N LEU A 26 0.59 -6.40 5.15
CA LEU A 26 -0.12 -6.92 3.97
C LEU A 26 0.80 -7.06 2.76
N LEU A 27 1.64 -6.04 2.51
CA LEU A 27 2.62 -6.06 1.44
C LEU A 27 3.62 -7.21 1.60
N ILE A 28 4.08 -7.49 2.83
CA ILE A 28 4.90 -8.67 3.13
C ILE A 28 4.13 -9.96 2.85
N LYS A 29 2.90 -10.11 3.35
CA LYS A 29 2.11 -11.32 3.15
C LYS A 29 1.88 -11.63 1.67
N LYS A 30 1.57 -10.60 0.87
CA LYS A 30 1.39 -10.75 -0.57
C LYS A 30 2.69 -11.13 -1.25
N ARG A 31 3.79 -10.48 -0.89
CA ARG A 31 5.13 -10.85 -1.36
C ARG A 31 5.46 -12.30 -1.05
N ASP A 32 5.31 -12.73 0.19
CA ASP A 32 5.71 -14.08 0.63
C ASP A 32 4.86 -15.18 -0.02
N ALA A 33 3.60 -14.88 -0.34
CA ALA A 33 2.72 -15.82 -1.05
C ALA A 33 3.15 -16.11 -2.49
N VAL A 34 3.90 -15.20 -3.13
CA VAL A 34 4.29 -15.33 -4.56
C VAL A 34 5.80 -15.25 -4.78
N SER A 35 6.59 -15.06 -3.73
CA SER A 35 8.05 -14.96 -3.85
C SER A 35 8.66 -16.33 -4.12
N PRO A 36 9.82 -16.37 -4.81
CA PRO A 36 10.58 -17.59 -4.99
C PRO A 36 10.84 -18.35 -3.67
N THR A 37 10.81 -19.68 -3.74
CA THR A 37 10.81 -20.63 -2.62
C THR A 37 12.06 -20.59 -1.72
N HIS A 38 13.08 -19.82 -2.09
CA HIS A 38 14.38 -19.74 -1.40
C HIS A 38 14.68 -18.37 -0.81
N SER A 39 13.63 -17.70 -0.34
CA SER A 39 13.73 -16.34 0.16
C SER A 39 14.11 -16.26 1.63
N SER A 40 15.25 -15.60 1.90
CA SER A 40 15.58 -15.12 3.25
C SER A 40 14.65 -13.95 3.64
N PRO A 41 14.32 -13.74 4.92
CA PRO A 41 13.66 -12.51 5.37
C PRO A 41 14.41 -11.23 5.00
N ALA A 42 15.74 -11.31 4.83
CA ALA A 42 16.60 -10.22 4.38
C ALA A 42 16.69 -10.10 2.84
N GLN A 43 16.02 -10.99 2.11
CA GLN A 43 16.05 -10.99 0.65
C GLN A 43 15.34 -9.75 0.11
N HIS A 44 16.06 -8.95 -0.67
CA HIS A 44 15.49 -7.84 -1.40
C HIS A 44 14.91 -8.33 -2.73
N TYR A 45 13.84 -7.68 -3.16
CA TYR A 45 13.17 -7.95 -4.42
C TYR A 45 13.09 -6.69 -5.26
N TYR A 46 12.96 -6.87 -6.56
CA TYR A 46 12.49 -5.81 -7.44
C TYR A 46 11.26 -6.31 -8.20
N ALA A 47 10.40 -5.37 -8.55
CA ALA A 47 9.29 -5.65 -9.45
C ALA A 47 9.84 -5.76 -10.88
N ALA A 48 9.65 -6.93 -11.49
CA ALA A 48 9.87 -7.13 -12.91
C ALA A 48 8.52 -7.16 -13.63
N PHE A 49 8.45 -6.61 -14.84
CA PHE A 49 7.22 -6.47 -15.61
C PHE A 49 7.30 -7.27 -16.90
N SER A 50 6.24 -8.01 -17.23
CA SER A 50 6.17 -8.73 -18.49
C SER A 50 5.91 -7.75 -19.63
N ARG A 51 6.76 -7.80 -20.65
CA ARG A 51 6.49 -7.19 -21.97
C ARG A 51 5.39 -8.00 -22.72
N PRO A 52 4.85 -7.51 -23.87
CA PRO A 52 3.62 -8.01 -24.52
C PRO A 52 3.56 -9.54 -24.70
N PRO A 53 2.35 -10.13 -24.89
CA PRO A 53 2.15 -11.57 -24.88
C PRO A 53 3.03 -12.21 -25.96
N ASN A 54 4.09 -12.90 -25.53
CA ASN A 54 5.14 -13.64 -26.26
C ASN A 54 6.57 -13.31 -25.78
N CYS A 55 6.77 -12.35 -24.88
CA CYS A 55 8.09 -12.13 -24.27
C CYS A 55 8.29 -13.09 -23.09
N SER A 56 9.45 -13.76 -23.04
CA SER A 56 9.84 -14.53 -21.86
C SER A 56 10.15 -13.53 -20.74
N TRP A 57 9.83 -13.90 -19.50
CA TRP A 57 10.24 -13.08 -18.37
C TRP A 57 11.77 -13.07 -18.15
N ASP A 58 12.54 -13.81 -18.94
CA ASP A 58 14.00 -13.81 -18.84
C ASP A 58 14.61 -12.71 -19.72
N ASP A 59 13.82 -12.14 -20.63
CA ASP A 59 14.15 -10.97 -21.46
C ASP A 59 13.67 -9.64 -20.82
N ASP A 60 13.40 -9.66 -19.51
CA ASP A 60 12.77 -8.54 -18.78
C ASP A 60 13.61 -7.26 -18.82
N SER A 61 12.90 -6.16 -19.08
CA SER A 61 13.41 -4.80 -18.94
C SER A 61 13.20 -4.29 -17.51
N ASP A 62 14.27 -3.82 -16.90
CA ASP A 62 14.26 -3.14 -15.60
C ASP A 62 13.60 -1.75 -15.65
N ARG A 63 13.44 -1.22 -16.86
CA ARG A 63 12.79 0.06 -17.15
C ARG A 63 11.43 -0.17 -17.77
N TYR A 64 10.45 0.62 -17.34
CA TYR A 64 9.32 0.95 -18.18
C TYR A 64 9.89 1.74 -19.36
N GLU A 65 9.89 1.18 -20.57
CA GLU A 65 10.22 1.97 -21.76
C GLU A 65 9.08 2.96 -21.99
N ASP A 66 9.29 4.19 -21.52
CA ASP A 66 8.37 5.32 -21.69
C ASP A 66 8.39 5.90 -23.12
N GLU A 67 9.12 5.30 -24.07
CA GLU A 67 9.52 6.00 -25.30
C GLU A 67 8.85 5.57 -26.62
N GLU A 68 7.96 4.57 -26.66
CA GLU A 68 7.40 4.15 -27.97
C GLU A 68 5.88 4.10 -28.09
N TYR A 69 5.13 4.39 -27.03
CA TYR A 69 3.67 4.51 -27.14
C TYR A 69 3.15 5.63 -26.25
N ASP A 70 2.41 6.58 -26.86
CA ASP A 70 1.47 7.51 -26.20
C ASP A 70 0.36 6.80 -25.37
N CYS A 71 0.46 5.48 -25.18
CA CYS A 71 -0.41 4.63 -24.40
C CYS A 71 0.24 4.29 -23.05
N LYS A 72 -0.06 5.14 -22.06
CA LYS A 72 0.16 5.02 -20.60
C LYS A 72 0.51 3.60 -20.08
N PRO A 73 1.38 3.49 -19.06
CA PRO A 73 1.72 2.23 -18.39
C PRO A 73 0.50 1.35 -18.09
N PRO A 74 0.47 0.05 -18.49
CA PRO A 74 -0.49 -0.90 -17.94
C PRO A 74 -0.33 -0.95 -16.41
N CYS A 75 -1.40 -0.73 -15.66
CA CYS A 75 -1.45 -0.88 -14.19
C CYS A 75 -1.04 -2.30 -13.80
N PRO A 76 0.25 -2.58 -13.52
CA PRO A 76 0.71 -3.95 -13.55
C PRO A 76 0.36 -4.63 -12.23
N VAL A 77 -0.03 -5.90 -12.31
CA VAL A 77 -0.55 -6.67 -11.18
C VAL A 77 0.35 -7.85 -10.89
N LEU A 78 0.68 -8.03 -9.61
CA LEU A 78 1.52 -9.13 -9.13
C LEU A 78 0.88 -10.48 -9.45
N GLY A 79 1.65 -11.36 -10.10
CA GLY A 79 1.20 -12.67 -10.56
C GLY A 79 0.48 -12.65 -11.91
N LYS A 80 0.28 -11.49 -12.54
CA LYS A 80 -0.24 -11.35 -13.91
C LYS A 80 0.82 -10.73 -14.82
N ASP A 81 1.04 -9.43 -14.64
CA ASP A 81 1.90 -8.58 -15.48
C ASP A 81 3.15 -8.10 -14.71
N MET A 82 3.20 -8.41 -13.41
CA MET A 82 4.33 -8.14 -12.53
C MET A 82 4.72 -9.40 -11.75
N LYS A 83 6.02 -9.61 -11.53
CA LYS A 83 6.54 -10.64 -10.62
C LYS A 83 7.69 -10.11 -9.79
N PHE A 84 7.91 -10.73 -8.62
CA PHE A 84 9.10 -10.44 -7.83
C PHE A 84 10.28 -11.29 -8.30
N LYS A 85 11.40 -10.64 -8.54
CA LYS A 85 12.70 -11.28 -8.76
C LYS A 85 13.63 -10.94 -7.61
N ILE A 86 14.50 -11.89 -7.28
CA ILE A 86 15.56 -11.73 -6.27
C ILE A 86 16.51 -10.62 -6.73
N CYS A 87 16.70 -9.61 -5.90
CA CYS A 87 17.79 -8.67 -6.05
C CYS A 87 19.06 -9.30 -5.49
N GLN A 88 20.03 -9.61 -6.35
CA GLN A 88 21.31 -10.25 -5.96
C GLN A 88 22.41 -9.25 -5.58
N ARG A 89 22.15 -7.94 -5.63
CA ARG A 89 23.15 -6.91 -5.28
C ARG A 89 23.12 -6.62 -3.78
N ASP A 90 24.30 -6.39 -3.20
CA ASP A 90 24.41 -5.88 -1.84
C ASP A 90 23.84 -4.46 -1.76
N HIS A 91 22.93 -4.25 -0.82
CA HIS A 91 22.39 -2.94 -0.51
C HIS A 91 23.07 -2.40 0.76
N SER A 92 23.95 -1.40 0.61
CA SER A 92 24.38 -0.61 1.76
C SER A 92 23.17 0.14 2.30
N GLU A 93 22.72 -0.22 3.50
CA GLU A 93 21.70 0.50 4.27
C GLU A 93 20.43 0.92 3.49
N GLY A 94 19.83 -0.03 2.78
CA GLY A 94 18.40 0.06 2.46
C GLY A 94 17.99 1.00 1.32
N GLU A 95 18.91 1.45 0.46
CA GLU A 95 18.55 2.26 -0.72
C GLU A 95 18.68 1.50 -2.05
N ALA A 96 17.81 1.90 -2.96
CA ALA A 96 17.42 1.23 -4.20
C ALA A 96 18.59 0.94 -5.15
N CYS A 97 18.40 -0.06 -6.02
CA CYS A 97 19.23 -0.20 -7.22
C CYS A 97 18.98 1.00 -8.16
N ALA A 98 20.06 1.61 -8.67
CA ALA A 98 19.97 2.80 -9.54
C ALA A 98 19.17 2.59 -10.84
N ASP A 99 18.94 1.34 -11.23
CA ASP A 99 18.34 0.89 -12.47
C ASP A 99 16.99 0.18 -12.30
N ARG A 100 16.55 -0.12 -11.06
CA ARG A 100 15.37 -0.97 -10.79
C ARG A 100 14.49 -0.44 -9.67
N VAL A 101 13.19 -0.69 -9.76
CA VAL A 101 12.24 -0.41 -8.67
C VAL A 101 12.34 -1.54 -7.63
N CYS A 102 13.22 -1.36 -6.65
CA CYS A 102 13.31 -2.24 -5.50
C CYS A 102 12.03 -2.18 -4.67
N PHE A 103 11.48 -3.34 -4.34
CA PHE A 103 10.32 -3.46 -3.48
C PHE A 103 10.77 -3.68 -2.03
N ILE A 104 10.62 -2.64 -1.22
CA ILE A 104 10.91 -2.65 0.21
C ILE A 104 9.60 -2.36 0.93
N PRO A 105 8.89 -3.37 1.46
CA PRO A 105 7.51 -3.22 1.95
C PRO A 105 7.31 -2.04 2.90
N ASN A 106 8.28 -1.78 3.78
CA ASN A 106 8.22 -0.65 4.72
C ASN A 106 8.35 0.70 4.00
N ALA A 107 9.33 0.84 3.11
CA ALA A 107 9.53 2.07 2.35
C ALA A 107 8.34 2.34 1.41
N SER A 108 7.83 1.31 0.74
CA SER A 108 6.67 1.40 -0.14
C SER A 108 5.40 1.84 0.61
N ALA A 109 5.08 1.20 1.76
CA ALA A 109 3.94 1.60 2.59
C ALA A 109 4.06 3.04 3.09
N ARG A 110 5.24 3.43 3.61
CA ARG A 110 5.48 4.77 4.13
C ARG A 110 5.41 5.84 3.03
N LYS A 111 6.06 5.60 1.89
CA LYS A 111 6.01 6.48 0.71
C LYS A 111 4.57 6.70 0.25
N TYR A 112 3.79 5.62 0.21
CA TYR A 112 2.38 5.68 -0.15
C TYR A 112 1.56 6.52 0.81
N MET A 113 1.64 6.23 2.11
CA MET A 113 0.88 6.94 3.15
C MET A 113 1.23 8.42 3.20
N LEU A 114 2.52 8.78 3.14
CA LEU A 114 2.97 10.17 3.07
C LEU A 114 2.49 10.86 1.78
N GLY A 115 2.55 10.16 0.65
CA GLY A 115 2.06 10.64 -0.64
C GLY A 115 0.56 10.94 -0.63
N PHE A 116 -0.23 10.06 0.00
CA PHE A 116 -1.66 10.24 0.20
C PHE A 116 -1.95 11.44 1.11
N MET A 117 -1.26 11.56 2.25
CA MET A 117 -1.50 12.68 3.18
C MET A 117 -1.13 14.03 2.55
N LYS A 118 -0.05 14.08 1.75
CA LYS A 118 0.42 15.31 1.09
C LYS A 118 -0.51 15.77 -0.04
N ASN A 119 -0.94 14.83 -0.88
CA ASN A 119 -1.65 15.18 -2.12
C ASN A 119 -3.17 14.98 -2.01
N GLY A 120 -3.61 14.37 -0.92
CA GLY A 120 -4.97 13.89 -0.72
C GLY A 120 -5.31 12.67 -1.57
N PRO A 121 -6.56 12.17 -1.47
CA PRO A 121 -7.01 11.08 -2.33
C PRO A 121 -6.92 11.53 -3.77
N ARG A 122 -6.28 10.71 -4.59
CA ARG A 122 -6.06 11.08 -6.00
C ARG A 122 -7.28 10.70 -6.85
N GLN A 123 -8.25 9.96 -6.28
CA GLN A 123 -9.62 9.80 -6.77
C GLN A 123 -10.67 9.78 -5.64
N SER A 124 -11.89 10.23 -5.94
CA SER A 124 -13.02 10.26 -5.01
C SER A 124 -14.18 9.40 -5.56
N ARG A 125 -14.00 8.07 -5.62
CA ARG A 125 -15.16 7.18 -5.74
C ARG A 125 -15.77 7.01 -4.35
N SER A 126 -16.98 7.53 -4.16
CA SER A 126 -17.68 7.45 -2.88
C SER A 126 -18.09 6.01 -2.59
N LEU A 127 -17.41 5.38 -1.63
CA LEU A 127 -17.83 4.12 -1.05
C LEU A 127 -18.64 4.40 0.22
N ASN A 128 -19.93 4.69 0.06
CA ASN A 128 -20.85 4.88 1.20
C ASN A 128 -20.81 3.69 2.17
N ARG A 129 -20.52 2.48 1.68
CA ARG A 129 -20.37 1.25 2.47
C ARG A 129 -19.17 1.26 3.42
N LEU A 130 -18.11 2.02 3.13
CA LEU A 130 -16.94 2.10 4.01
C LEU A 130 -17.13 3.07 5.18
N ARG A 131 -18.06 4.03 5.08
CA ARG A 131 -18.24 5.07 6.10
C ARG A 131 -18.47 4.50 7.51
N PRO A 132 -19.38 3.52 7.72
CA PRO A 132 -19.57 2.95 9.05
C PRO A 132 -18.32 2.25 9.58
N MET A 133 -17.56 1.56 8.71
CA MET A 133 -16.35 0.85 9.10
C MET A 133 -15.22 1.81 9.48
N ALA A 134 -14.99 2.86 8.67
CA ALA A 134 -14.04 3.90 8.97
C ALA A 134 -14.36 4.63 10.28
N TYR A 135 -15.64 4.94 10.51
CA TYR A 135 -16.10 5.55 11.75
C TYR A 135 -15.88 4.66 12.97
N CYS A 136 -16.26 3.38 12.88
CA CYS A 136 -16.02 2.39 13.92
C CYS A 136 -14.52 2.23 14.21
N LEU A 137 -13.67 2.24 13.18
CA LEU A 137 -12.22 2.15 13.33
C LEU A 137 -11.71 3.36 14.12
N VAL A 138 -12.02 4.58 13.71
CA VAL A 138 -11.56 5.80 14.39
C VAL A 138 -12.04 5.84 15.84
N LYS A 139 -13.31 5.47 16.08
CA LYS A 139 -13.88 5.45 17.43
C LYS A 139 -13.17 4.46 18.36
N LYS A 140 -12.66 3.32 17.86
CA LYS A 140 -11.84 2.38 18.66
C LYS A 140 -10.51 2.96 19.12
N TYR A 141 -10.04 4.03 18.48
CA TYR A 141 -8.87 4.82 18.89
C TYR A 141 -9.28 6.09 19.66
N GLY A 142 -10.56 6.23 20.00
CA GLY A 142 -11.18 7.44 20.56
C GLY A 142 -10.65 7.89 21.91
N SER A 143 -9.97 7.03 22.68
CA SER A 143 -9.26 7.47 23.90
C SER A 143 -8.12 8.45 23.58
N ASN A 144 -7.58 8.40 22.35
CA ASN A 144 -6.45 9.21 21.89
C ASN A 144 -6.85 10.23 20.80
N ILE A 145 -8.13 10.34 20.48
CA ILE A 145 -8.66 11.21 19.40
C ILE A 145 -9.77 12.07 19.99
N HIS A 146 -9.65 13.39 19.87
CA HIS A 146 -10.72 14.29 20.33
C HIS A 146 -12.01 14.06 19.53
N SER A 147 -13.16 14.16 20.21
CA SER A 147 -14.47 13.93 19.60
C SER A 147 -14.72 14.78 18.35
N LYS A 148 -14.24 16.02 18.34
CA LYS A 148 -14.31 16.94 17.19
C LYS A 148 -13.56 16.46 15.95
N ASP A 149 -12.54 15.61 16.12
CA ASP A 149 -11.70 15.10 15.03
C ASP A 149 -12.21 13.75 14.47
N ILE A 150 -13.16 13.09 15.15
CA ILE A 150 -13.65 11.76 14.76
C ILE A 150 -14.22 11.78 13.33
N GLU A 151 -15.06 12.75 13.00
CA GLU A 151 -15.70 12.84 11.69
C GLU A 151 -14.67 13.10 10.58
N ALA A 152 -13.77 14.07 10.79
CA ALA A 152 -12.70 14.39 9.85
C ALA A 152 -11.78 13.18 9.62
N PHE A 153 -11.35 12.50 10.69
CA PHE A 153 -10.46 11.35 10.58
C PHE A 153 -11.16 10.14 9.95
N SER A 154 -12.46 9.97 10.21
CA SER A 154 -13.26 8.91 9.56
C SER A 154 -13.38 9.15 8.05
N SER A 155 -13.52 10.41 7.65
CA SER A 155 -13.50 10.80 6.24
C SER A 155 -12.13 10.48 5.60
N ILE A 156 -11.03 10.81 6.28
CA ILE A 156 -9.66 10.50 5.82
C ILE A 156 -9.46 8.99 5.63
N VAL A 157 -9.84 8.19 6.62
CA VAL A 157 -9.74 6.71 6.55
C VAL A 157 -10.59 6.16 5.40
N CYS A 158 -11.82 6.67 5.23
CA CYS A 158 -12.71 6.27 4.14
C CYS A 158 -12.10 6.60 2.76
N MET A 159 -11.50 7.78 2.62
CA MET A 159 -10.81 8.20 1.40
C MET A 159 -9.59 7.33 1.11
N LEU A 160 -8.80 6.99 2.14
CA LEU A 160 -7.63 6.10 2.01
C LEU A 160 -8.04 4.71 1.51
N PHE A 161 -9.08 4.14 2.11
CA PHE A 161 -9.62 2.83 1.72
C PHE A 161 -10.14 2.84 0.27
N SER A 162 -10.78 3.93 -0.16
CA SER A 162 -11.20 4.08 -1.55
C SER A 162 -10.01 4.18 -2.51
N ASP A 163 -8.99 4.97 -2.16
CA ASP A 163 -7.78 5.17 -2.98
C ASP A 163 -7.03 3.85 -3.17
N LEU A 164 -6.84 3.07 -2.09
CA LEU A 164 -6.20 1.75 -2.11
C LEU A 164 -6.90 0.71 -3.00
N ARG A 165 -8.23 0.84 -3.19
CA ARG A 165 -9.01 -0.11 -4.00
C ARG A 165 -9.17 0.33 -5.45
N TYR A 166 -9.36 1.63 -5.68
CA TYR A 166 -9.80 2.16 -6.96
C TYR A 166 -8.82 3.16 -7.55
N ALA A 167 -7.53 2.95 -7.32
CA ALA A 167 -6.52 3.74 -7.99
C ALA A 167 -6.69 3.66 -9.51
N GLY A 168 -6.88 4.81 -10.14
CA GLY A 168 -6.85 4.89 -11.59
C GLY A 168 -5.42 4.93 -12.11
N ARG A 169 -5.29 4.92 -13.44
CA ARG A 169 -3.98 4.89 -14.12
C ARG A 169 -2.98 5.97 -13.67
N ARG A 170 -3.45 7.17 -13.30
CA ARG A 170 -2.58 8.28 -12.84
C ARG A 170 -2.17 8.18 -11.36
N THR A 171 -2.81 7.28 -10.63
CA THR A 171 -2.71 7.16 -9.17
C THR A 171 -2.30 5.76 -8.75
N TRP A 172 -2.14 4.87 -9.72
CA TRP A 172 -1.63 3.53 -9.55
C TRP A 172 -0.20 3.60 -9.02
N ASP A 173 0.07 2.71 -8.06
CA ASP A 173 1.36 2.56 -7.43
C ASP A 173 1.67 1.06 -7.55
N PRO A 174 2.65 0.66 -8.38
CA PRO A 174 2.94 -0.75 -8.59
C PRO A 174 3.38 -1.46 -7.30
N GLU A 175 4.01 -0.74 -6.37
CA GLU A 175 4.49 -1.29 -5.10
C GLU A 175 3.35 -1.52 -4.09
N VAL A 176 2.20 -0.85 -4.26
CA VAL A 176 1.04 -0.97 -3.37
C VAL A 176 -0.16 -1.58 -4.09
N HIS A 177 -0.70 -0.89 -5.08
CA HIS A 177 -1.87 -1.34 -5.83
C HIS A 177 -1.58 -2.61 -6.64
N GLY A 178 -0.41 -2.68 -7.29
CA GLY A 178 0.02 -3.85 -8.05
C GLY A 178 0.22 -5.08 -7.17
N VAL A 179 0.78 -4.90 -5.97
CA VAL A 179 1.03 -5.98 -5.01
C VAL A 179 -0.24 -6.46 -4.32
N LEU A 180 -1.12 -5.56 -3.90
CA LEU A 180 -2.37 -5.89 -3.20
C LEU A 180 -3.43 -6.45 -4.15
N ASN A 181 -3.54 -5.88 -5.35
CA ASN A 181 -4.51 -6.26 -6.39
C ASN A 181 -5.95 -6.35 -5.88
N TRP A 182 -6.41 -5.33 -5.15
CA TRP A 182 -7.74 -5.32 -4.55
C TRP A 182 -8.87 -4.89 -5.48
N GLU A 183 -8.57 -4.31 -6.65
CA GLU A 183 -9.57 -3.80 -7.60
C GLU A 183 -10.63 -4.86 -7.95
N HIS A 184 -10.20 -6.11 -8.12
CA HIS A 184 -11.06 -7.23 -8.52
C HIS A 184 -11.47 -8.15 -7.36
N GLN A 185 -11.05 -7.88 -6.13
CA GLN A 185 -11.42 -8.70 -4.99
C GLN A 185 -12.82 -8.34 -4.47
N PRO A 186 -13.58 -9.29 -3.91
CA PRO A 186 -14.84 -9.00 -3.21
C PRO A 186 -14.65 -7.91 -2.16
N PHE A 187 -15.61 -7.00 -2.04
CA PHE A 187 -15.49 -5.81 -1.19
C PHE A 187 -15.24 -6.18 0.27
N GLU A 188 -15.97 -7.17 0.77
CA GLU A 188 -15.92 -7.62 2.16
C GLU A 188 -14.53 -8.17 2.49
N MET A 189 -13.96 -8.98 1.59
CA MET A 189 -12.72 -9.70 1.81
C MET A 189 -11.52 -8.76 2.05
N TRP A 190 -11.28 -7.78 1.17
CA TRP A 190 -10.11 -6.91 1.33
C TRP A 190 -10.26 -5.92 2.51
N VAL A 191 -11.49 -5.46 2.80
CA VAL A 191 -11.72 -4.57 3.94
C VAL A 191 -11.49 -5.34 5.24
N ASP A 192 -12.02 -6.57 5.33
CA ASP A 192 -11.83 -7.42 6.50
C ASP A 192 -10.36 -7.77 6.71
N ASP A 193 -9.64 -8.12 5.64
CA ASP A 193 -8.18 -8.36 5.69
C ASP A 193 -7.43 -7.13 6.24
N PHE A 194 -7.75 -5.93 5.74
CA PHE A 194 -7.05 -4.73 6.16
C PHE A 194 -7.41 -4.32 7.60
N MET A 195 -8.69 -4.39 7.95
CA MET A 195 -9.19 -4.12 9.31
C MET A 195 -8.60 -5.11 10.32
N PHE A 196 -8.49 -6.38 9.94
CA PHE A 196 -7.85 -7.42 10.73
C PHE A 196 -6.39 -7.07 11.03
N GLU A 197 -5.63 -6.66 10.00
CA GLU A 197 -4.23 -6.25 10.20
C GLU A 197 -4.10 -5.01 11.09
N ILE A 198 -4.92 -3.98 10.89
CA ILE A 198 -4.91 -2.77 11.73
C ILE A 198 -5.21 -3.13 13.19
N HIS A 199 -6.21 -3.98 13.43
CA HIS A 199 -6.54 -4.44 14.79
C HIS A 199 -5.44 -5.32 15.38
N GLY A 200 -4.81 -6.19 14.59
CA GLY A 200 -3.71 -7.02 15.01
C GLY A 200 -2.47 -6.20 15.40
N VAL A 201 -2.15 -5.15 14.65
CA VAL A 201 -1.09 -4.19 15.00
C VAL A 201 -1.39 -3.50 16.32
N LYS A 202 -2.58 -2.91 16.45
CA LYS A 202 -3.00 -2.25 17.69
C LYS A 202 -2.90 -3.18 18.89
N TRP A 203 -3.43 -4.40 18.77
CA TRP A 203 -3.39 -5.40 19.85
C TRP A 203 -1.96 -5.70 20.29
N LYS A 204 -1.05 -5.98 19.35
CA LYS A 204 0.36 -6.25 19.65
C LYS A 204 1.04 -5.08 20.33
N ARG A 205 0.73 -3.84 19.92
CA ARG A 205 1.26 -2.62 20.54
C ARG A 205 0.74 -2.46 21.96
N ASP A 206 -0.58 -2.53 22.14
CA ASP A 206 -1.21 -2.40 23.46
C ASP A 206 -0.62 -3.44 24.42
N MET A 207 -0.45 -4.70 23.99
CA MET A 207 0.16 -5.76 24.80
C MET A 207 1.63 -5.53 25.17
N ARG A 208 2.41 -4.86 24.32
CA ARG A 208 3.80 -4.49 24.65
C ARG A 208 3.88 -3.33 25.65
N GLU A 209 2.84 -2.50 25.75
CA GLU A 209 2.78 -1.41 26.74
C GLU A 209 2.44 -1.92 28.15
N TYR A 210 1.95 -3.17 28.28
CA TYR A 210 1.63 -3.83 29.55
C TYR A 210 2.71 -4.80 30.08
N LEU A 211 3.81 -5.00 29.33
CA LEU A 211 4.94 -5.87 29.67
C LEU A 211 6.18 -5.03 29.96
#